data_AF-A0A1I4V9A6-F1
#
_entry.id   AF-A0A1I4V9A6-F1
#
_cell.length_a   1.000
_cell.length_b   1.000
_cell.length_c   1.000
_cell.angle_alpha   90.00
_cell.angle_beta   90.00
_cell.angle_gamma   90.00
#
_symmetry.space_group_name_H-M   'P 1'
#
loop_
_entity.id
_entity.type
_entity.pdbx_description
1 polymer ?
#
loop_
_entity_poly.entity_id
_entity_poly.type
_entity_poly.pdbx_seq_one_letter_code
_entity_poly.pdbx_strand_id
1 'polypeptide(L)'
;MHISDLATGEIIAKHIIRLEKGQIVKNTDHYRDKAQRIAALEADISQLLGNTESADSLCALLKVIAPEIYKDQLAGTKQVLAAIASSMA
;
A
#
# COMPACT_ATOMS: atom_id res chain seq x y z
N MET A 1 1.12 38.03 -3.19
CA MET A 1 2.24 38.91 -2.79
C MET A 1 3.09 39.18 -4.03
N HIS A 2 3.68 40.36 -4.16
CA HIS A 2 4.59 40.65 -5.27
C HIS A 2 5.79 41.47 -4.77
N ILE A 3 6.89 41.41 -5.51
CA ILE A 3 8.11 42.15 -5.26
C ILE A 3 8.31 43.06 -6.47
N SER A 4 8.55 44.35 -6.22
CA SER A 4 8.80 45.36 -7.24
C SER A 4 10.25 45.85 -7.17
N ASP A 5 10.79 46.22 -8.32
CA ASP A 5 12.04 46.95 -8.42
C ASP A 5 11.88 48.35 -7.82
N LEU A 6 12.89 48.80 -7.08
CA LEU A 6 12.82 50.04 -6.30
C LEU A 6 13.00 51.30 -7.15
N ALA A 7 13.75 51.21 -8.26
CA ALA A 7 14.06 52.37 -9.09
C ALA A 7 12.97 52.67 -10.14
N THR A 8 12.31 51.62 -10.63
CA THR A 8 11.33 51.72 -11.72
C THR A 8 9.89 51.44 -11.29
N GLY A 9 9.70 50.85 -10.10
CA GLY A 9 8.39 50.40 -9.64
C GLY A 9 7.84 49.19 -10.39
N GLU A 10 8.61 48.61 -11.32
CA GLU A 10 8.17 47.49 -12.13
C GLU A 10 8.11 46.20 -11.29
N ILE A 11 7.08 45.38 -11.49
CA ILE A 11 6.89 44.16 -10.73
C ILE A 11 7.80 43.06 -11.27
N ILE A 12 8.89 42.80 -10.56
CA ILE A 12 9.90 41.79 -10.95
C ILE A 12 9.52 40.37 -10.56
N ALA A 13 8.62 40.17 -9.59
CA ALA A 13 8.10 38.84 -9.27
C ALA A 13 6.71 38.90 -8.64
N LYS A 14 5.82 37.98 -9.03
CA LYS A 14 4.51 37.78 -8.41
C LYS A 14 4.43 36.38 -7.81
N HIS A 15 4.25 36.30 -6.50
CA HIS A 15 3.94 35.06 -5.81
C HIS A 15 2.43 34.96 -5.57
N ILE A 16 1.79 34.03 -6.28
CA ILE A 16 0.39 33.70 -6.11
C ILE A 16 0.25 32.97 -4.77
N ILE A 17 -0.34 33.64 -3.78
CA ILE A 17 -0.69 33.00 -2.52
C ILE A 17 -1.95 32.18 -2.81
N ARG A 18 -1.78 30.86 -2.95
CA ARG A 18 -2.90 29.92 -3.09
C ARG A 18 -3.58 29.78 -1.72
N LEU A 19 -4.83 30.23 -1.61
CA LEU A 19 -5.65 30.16 -0.40
C LEU A 19 -6.01 28.72 0.03
N GLU A 20 -5.69 27.72 -0.79
CA GLU A 20 -6.00 26.30 -0.55
C GLU A 20 -4.98 25.59 0.35
N LYS A 21 -4.07 26.31 1.00
CA LYS A 21 -3.10 25.70 1.93
C LYS A 21 -3.63 25.68 3.36
N GLY A 22 -4.49 24.70 3.61
CA GLY A 22 -5.08 24.42 4.93
C GLY A 22 -5.79 23.08 5.02
N GLN A 23 -5.82 22.27 3.96
CA GLN A 23 -6.30 20.91 4.07
C GLN A 23 -5.28 20.08 4.86
N ILE A 24 -5.68 19.71 6.08
CA ILE A 24 -5.12 18.56 6.77
C ILE A 24 -5.43 17.37 5.85
N VAL A 25 -4.44 16.96 5.06
CA VAL A 25 -4.48 15.65 4.40
C VAL A 25 -4.35 14.63 5.52
N LYS A 26 -5.49 14.29 6.11
CA LYS A 26 -5.57 13.20 7.08
C LYS A 26 -5.21 11.96 6.30
N ASN A 27 -4.03 11.41 6.57
CA ASN A 27 -3.55 10.23 5.88
C ASN A 27 -4.51 9.08 6.21
N THR A 28 -5.42 8.76 5.28
CA THR A 28 -6.47 7.75 5.46
C THR A 28 -5.87 6.36 5.73
N ASP A 29 -4.58 6.18 5.43
CA ASP A 29 -3.79 5.00 5.74
C ASP A 29 -3.63 4.72 7.25
N HIS A 30 -3.94 5.67 8.15
CA HIS A 30 -3.95 5.39 9.59
C HIS A 30 -4.99 4.33 9.98
N TYR A 31 -6.04 4.12 9.17
CA TYR A 31 -7.02 3.06 9.39
C TYR A 31 -6.68 1.74 8.67
N ARG A 32 -5.61 1.68 7.87
CA ARG A 32 -5.18 0.41 7.27
C ARG A 32 -4.39 -0.39 8.29
N ASP A 33 -5.10 -1.22 9.03
CA ASP A 33 -4.49 -2.23 9.88
C ASP A 33 -3.72 -3.23 9.00
N LYS A 34 -2.39 -3.13 9.04
CA LYS A 34 -1.48 -4.02 8.32
C LYS A 34 -1.65 -5.47 8.78
N ALA A 35 -1.97 -5.71 10.05
CA ALA A 35 -2.23 -7.04 10.59
C ALA A 35 -3.53 -7.60 10.02
N GLN A 36 -4.60 -6.79 9.94
CA GLN A 36 -5.85 -7.20 9.30
C GLN A 36 -5.65 -7.58 7.83
N ARG A 37 -4.82 -6.81 7.10
CA ARG A 37 -4.51 -7.12 5.71
C ARG A 37 -3.73 -8.43 5.54
N ILE A 38 -2.79 -8.70 6.45
CA ILE A 38 -2.02 -9.94 6.46
C ILE A 38 -2.94 -11.12 6.76
N ALA A 39 -3.77 -11.03 7.81
CA ALA A 39 -4.71 -12.09 8.19
C ALA A 39 -5.70 -12.42 7.05
N ALA A 40 -6.18 -11.40 6.32
CA ALA A 40 -7.02 -11.62 5.15
C ALA A 40 -6.31 -12.39 4.04
N LEU A 41 -5.02 -12.08 3.78
CA LEU A 41 -4.24 -12.81 2.77
C LEU A 41 -3.95 -14.25 3.19
N GLU A 42 -3.66 -14.50 4.47
CA GLU A 42 -3.48 -15.86 5.01
C GLU A 42 -4.77 -16.69 4.87
N ALA A 43 -5.93 -16.10 5.21
CA ALA A 43 -7.23 -16.74 5.05
C ALA A 43 -7.56 -17.05 3.58
N ASP A 44 -7.28 -16.11 2.66
CA ASP A 44 -7.48 -16.31 1.22
C ASP A 44 -6.62 -17.47 0.68
N ILE A 45 -5.36 -17.57 1.12
CA ILE A 45 -4.46 -18.67 0.74
C ILE A 45 -4.99 -20.01 1.28
N SER A 46 -5.44 -20.04 2.53
CA SER A 46 -6.05 -21.23 3.14
C SER A 46 -7.27 -21.70 2.35
N GLN A 47 -8.15 -20.76 1.96
CA GLN A 47 -9.31 -21.06 1.15
C GLN A 47 -8.94 -21.59 -0.25
N LEU A 48 -7.91 -21.01 -0.90
CA LEU A 48 -7.45 -21.47 -2.21
C LEU A 48 -6.79 -22.84 -2.19
N LEU A 49 -6.09 -23.20 -1.11
CA LEU A 49 -5.46 -24.51 -0.97
C LEU A 49 -6.44 -25.60 -0.54
N GLY A 50 -7.55 -25.24 0.12
CA GLY A 50 -8.52 -26.19 0.66
C GLY A 50 -7.98 -27.09 1.77
N ASN A 51 -6.73 -26.86 2.21
CA ASN A 51 -6.05 -27.58 3.28
C ASN A 51 -5.35 -26.58 4.21
N THR A 52 -5.93 -26.42 5.40
CA THR A 52 -5.47 -25.45 6.40
C THR A 52 -4.05 -25.74 6.89
N GLU A 53 -3.68 -27.01 7.11
CA GLU A 53 -2.35 -27.36 7.62
C GLU A 53 -1.24 -27.01 6.62
N SER A 54 -1.50 -27.24 5.33
CA SER A 54 -0.56 -26.88 4.26
C SER A 54 -0.45 -25.37 4.11
N ALA A 55 -1.56 -24.65 4.25
CA ALA A 55 -1.58 -23.19 4.21
C ALA A 55 -0.83 -22.56 5.39
N ASP A 56 -1.03 -23.07 6.60
CA ASP A 56 -0.33 -22.61 7.80
C ASP A 56 1.17 -22.87 7.71
N SER A 57 1.56 -24.06 7.24
CA SER A 57 2.97 -24.41 7.02
C SER A 57 3.63 -23.50 5.99
N LEU A 58 2.92 -23.18 4.90
CA LEU A 58 3.40 -22.26 3.87
C LEU A 58 3.55 -20.84 4.41
N CYS A 59 2.55 -20.33 5.13
CA CYS A 59 2.59 -18.99 5.74
C CYS A 59 3.74 -18.88 6.75
N ALA A 60 3.93 -19.90 7.60
CA ALA A 60 5.05 -19.96 8.54
C ALA A 60 6.40 -19.94 7.80
N LEU A 61 6.54 -20.71 6.72
CA LEU A 61 7.76 -20.75 5.92
C LEU A 61 8.07 -19.39 5.28
N LEU A 62 7.09 -18.75 4.65
CA LEU A 62 7.25 -17.41 4.06
C LEU A 62 7.69 -16.38 5.10
N LYS A 63 7.11 -16.45 6.30
CA LYS A 63 7.43 -15.55 7.41
C LYS A 63 8.86 -15.71 7.92
N VAL A 64 9.40 -16.94 7.87
CA VAL A 64 10.79 -17.23 8.27
C VAL A 64 11.78 -16.82 7.18
N ILE A 65 11.48 -17.11 5.91
CA ILE A 65 12.43 -16.89 4.81
C ILE A 65 12.63 -15.41 4.53
N ALA A 66 11.57 -14.59 4.56
CA ALA A 66 11.68 -13.17 4.22
C ALA A 66 10.64 -12.31 4.98
N PRO A 67 10.82 -12.11 6.30
CA PRO A 67 9.86 -11.38 7.13
C PRO A 67 9.63 -9.93 6.66
N GLU A 68 10.62 -9.30 6.05
CA GLU A 68 10.56 -7.89 5.61
C GLU A 68 9.59 -7.67 4.44
N ILE A 69 9.39 -8.70 3.62
CA ILE A 69 8.51 -8.67 2.43
C ILE A 69 7.32 -9.63 2.59
N TYR A 70 7.05 -10.11 3.80
CA TYR A 70 6.06 -11.16 4.08
C TYR A 70 4.69 -10.88 3.44
N LYS A 71 4.18 -9.66 3.61
CA LYS A 71 2.89 -9.24 3.02
C LYS A 71 2.88 -9.34 1.49
N ASP A 72 3.97 -8.95 0.84
CA ASP A 72 4.08 -8.98 -0.62
C ASP A 72 4.23 -10.42 -1.13
N GLN A 73 4.91 -11.29 -0.36
CA GLN A 73 4.96 -12.73 -0.63
C GLN A 73 3.60 -13.41 -0.50
N LEU A 74 2.79 -13.05 0.50
CA LEU A 74 1.41 -13.54 0.61
C LEU A 74 0.56 -13.10 -0.58
N ALA A 75 0.67 -11.83 -0.99
CA ALA A 75 -0.05 -11.32 -2.15
C ALA A 75 0.36 -12.02 -3.46
N GLY A 76 1.65 -12.28 -3.66
CA GLY A 76 2.16 -13.03 -4.81
C GLY A 76 1.72 -14.49 -4.80
N THR A 77 1.84 -15.16 -3.66
CA THR A 77 1.40 -16.55 -3.46
C THR A 77 -0.08 -16.71 -3.79
N LYS A 78 -0.94 -15.81 -3.30
CA LYS A 78 -2.36 -15.79 -3.64
C LYS A 78 -2.60 -15.70 -5.15
N GLN A 79 -1.88 -14.83 -5.86
CA GLN A 79 -2.02 -14.67 -7.30
C GLN A 79 -1.65 -15.95 -8.06
N VAL A 80 -0.53 -16.58 -7.68
CA VAL A 80 -0.08 -17.83 -8.29
C VAL A 80 -1.09 -18.95 -8.05
N LEU A 81 -1.57 -19.11 -6.81
CA LEU A 81 -2.58 -20.12 -6.46
C LEU A 81 -3.90 -19.90 -7.21
N ALA A 82 -4.37 -18.64 -7.30
CA ALA A 82 -5.57 -18.30 -8.05
C ALA A 82 -5.42 -18.59 -9.55
N ALA A 83 -4.25 -18.32 -10.13
CA ALA A 83 -3.97 -18.63 -11.53
C ALA A 83 -3.96 -20.14 -11.79
N ILE A 84 -3.35 -20.92 -10.89
CA ILE A 84 -3.33 -22.39 -10.97
C ILE A 84 -4.76 -22.93 -10.86
N ALA A 85 -5.55 -22.47 -9.88
CA ALA A 85 -6.94 -22.88 -9.70
C ALA A 85 -7.81 -22.56 -10.94
N SER A 86 -7.58 -21.40 -11.56
CA SER A 86 -8.29 -20.99 -12.78
C SER A 86 -7.88 -21.80 -14.02
N SER A 87 -6.68 -22.39 -14.03
CA SER A 87 -6.19 -23.23 -15.12
C SER A 87 -6.63 -24.70 -15.04
N MET A 88 -7.13 -25.13 -13.87
CA MET A 88 -7.63 -26.48 -13.63
C MET A 88 -9.17 -26.62 -13.71
N ALA A 89 -9.89 -25.50 -13.89
CA ALA A 89 -11.33 -25.43 -14.12
C ALA A 89 -11.64 -25.39 -15.61
#